data_AF-A0A7S3GEN4-F1
#
_entry.id   AF-A0A7S3GEN4-F1
#
_cell.length_a   1.000
_cell.length_b   1.000
_cell.length_c   1.000
_cell.angle_alpha   90.00
_cell.angle_beta   90.00
_cell.angle_gamma   90.00
#
_symmetry.space_group_name_H-M   'P 1'
#
loop_
_entity.id
_entity.type
_entity.pdbx_description
1 polymer ?
#
loop_
_entity_poly.entity_id
_entity_poly.type
_entity_poly.pdbx_seq_one_letter_code
_entity_poly.pdbx_strand_id
1 'polypeptide(L)'
;EALTVGMEDPPARSKLGSKFKRQNRQKRVMDARLFGELYNFMVISARVVFDVLALIISYGHVSKERAGDERFPVPITDPSDTFRIRTVCTILISISEYVTQVSSVRRLKRFLIYFYRYIYSKPFLPVDVKYSIDDAVEVIAPTFNKPTSQEEALAAVAKLEEELWEQEKRRTGRVAGVGGYVSSSSEEEEEEEE
;
A
#
# COMPACT_ATOMS: atom_id res chain seq x y z
N GLU A 1 46.01 40.91 -13.11
CA GLU A 1 45.94 39.43 -13.06
C GLU A 1 45.10 39.02 -11.87
N ALA A 2 43.85 38.61 -12.09
CA ALA A 2 43.01 38.01 -11.05
C ALA A 2 42.75 36.57 -11.48
N LEU A 3 43.34 35.64 -10.73
CA LEU A 3 43.34 34.20 -10.98
C LEU A 3 41.93 33.65 -10.72
N THR A 4 41.24 33.23 -11.78
CA THR A 4 40.03 32.42 -11.71
C THR A 4 40.39 31.02 -11.23
N VAL A 5 40.18 30.72 -9.96
CA VAL A 5 40.24 29.35 -9.43
C VAL A 5 38.90 28.69 -9.72
N GLY A 6 38.88 27.78 -10.69
CA GLY A 6 37.76 26.89 -10.93
C GLY A 6 37.54 25.98 -9.73
N MET A 7 36.42 26.16 -9.03
CA MET A 7 35.88 25.14 -8.14
C MET A 7 35.18 24.08 -9.02
N GLU A 8 35.94 23.06 -9.43
CA GLU A 8 35.35 21.80 -9.86
C GLU A 8 34.78 21.08 -8.63
N ASP A 9 33.45 20.87 -8.62
CA ASP A 9 32.79 20.05 -7.60
C ASP A 9 33.31 18.60 -7.65
N PRO A 10 33.64 17.97 -6.50
CA PRO A 10 34.18 16.62 -6.49
C PRO A 10 33.11 15.54 -6.82
N PRO A 11 33.36 14.63 -7.78
CA PRO A 11 32.36 13.68 -8.33
C PRO A 11 32.02 12.46 -7.45
N ALA A 12 32.35 12.47 -6.15
CA ALA A 12 32.35 11.25 -5.32
C ALA A 12 31.13 11.06 -4.39
N ARG A 13 30.43 12.15 -3.99
CA ARG A 13 29.32 12.05 -3.01
C ARG A 13 28.04 11.42 -3.58
N SER A 14 27.80 11.51 -4.89
CA SER A 14 26.58 10.99 -5.53
C SER A 14 26.56 9.46 -5.69
N LYS A 15 27.72 8.84 -5.88
CA LYS A 15 27.84 7.39 -6.13
C LYS A 15 27.63 6.54 -4.88
N LEU A 16 28.04 7.04 -3.71
CA LEU A 16 27.89 6.32 -2.44
C LEU A 16 26.44 6.30 -1.95
N GLY A 17 25.73 7.43 -2.07
CA GLY A 17 24.29 7.52 -1.76
C GLY A 17 23.43 6.63 -2.66
N SER A 18 23.78 6.50 -3.95
CA SER A 18 23.09 5.61 -4.89
C SER A 18 23.31 4.12 -4.58
N LYS A 19 24.54 3.71 -4.22
CA LYS A 19 24.82 2.34 -3.76
C LYS A 19 24.10 2.00 -2.46
N PHE A 20 24.16 2.86 -1.45
CA PHE A 20 23.46 2.67 -0.17
C PHE A 20 21.93 2.63 -0.36
N LYS A 21 21.38 3.52 -1.20
CA LYS A 21 19.95 3.52 -1.56
C LYS A 21 19.54 2.26 -2.34
N ARG A 22 20.41 1.66 -3.16
CA ARG A 22 20.14 0.37 -3.82
C ARG A 22 20.19 -0.80 -2.83
N GLN A 23 21.20 -0.86 -1.98
CA GLN A 23 21.37 -1.93 -1.00
C GLN A 23 20.22 -1.97 0.02
N ASN A 24 19.77 -0.81 0.48
CA ASN A 24 18.61 -0.71 1.36
C ASN A 24 17.29 -1.09 0.66
N ARG A 25 17.17 -0.85 -0.66
CA ARG A 25 15.98 -1.28 -1.41
C ARG A 25 15.94 -2.79 -1.60
N GLN A 26 17.06 -3.42 -1.92
CA GLN A 26 17.13 -4.88 -2.06
C GLN A 26 16.83 -5.57 -0.72
N LYS A 27 17.43 -5.09 0.38
CA LYS A 27 17.12 -5.59 1.73
C LYS A 27 15.62 -5.48 2.03
N ARG A 28 14.99 -4.33 1.76
CA ARG A 28 13.55 -4.13 1.99
C ARG A 28 12.67 -5.05 1.15
N VAL A 29 13.08 -5.44 -0.05
CA VAL A 29 12.35 -6.45 -0.85
C VAL A 29 12.48 -7.84 -0.22
N MET A 30 13.66 -8.19 0.28
CA MET A 30 13.84 -9.44 1.04
C MET A 30 13.00 -9.46 2.31
N ASP A 31 13.00 -8.36 3.08
CA ASP A 31 12.20 -8.23 4.30
C ASP A 31 10.70 -8.34 3.99
N ALA A 32 10.23 -7.77 2.88
CA ALA A 32 8.85 -7.87 2.44
C ALA A 32 8.46 -9.31 2.05
N ARG A 33 9.35 -10.03 1.36
CA ARG A 33 9.13 -11.45 1.07
C ARG A 33 9.09 -12.28 2.35
N LEU A 34 10.07 -12.09 3.24
CA LEU A 34 10.10 -12.74 4.54
C LEU A 34 8.82 -12.48 5.34
N PHE A 35 8.31 -11.25 5.32
CA PHE A 35 7.05 -10.90 5.98
C PHE A 35 5.86 -11.70 5.43
N GLY A 36 5.80 -11.93 4.11
CA GLY A 36 4.80 -12.83 3.52
C GLY A 36 4.97 -14.28 3.97
N GLU A 37 6.20 -14.78 4.02
CA GLU A 37 6.47 -16.15 4.50
C GLU A 37 6.06 -16.33 5.98
N LEU A 38 6.21 -15.31 6.82
CA LEU A 38 5.74 -15.38 8.22
C LEU A 38 4.23 -15.64 8.30
N TYR A 39 3.44 -15.12 7.35
CA TYR A 39 2.01 -15.44 7.26
C TYR A 39 1.79 -16.88 6.80
N ASN A 40 2.50 -17.32 5.77
CA ASN A 40 2.39 -18.69 5.24
C ASN A 40 2.70 -19.76 6.30
N PHE A 41 3.66 -19.48 7.18
CA PHE A 41 4.03 -20.35 8.31
C PHE A 41 3.22 -20.07 9.60
N MET A 42 2.11 -19.32 9.51
CA MET A 42 1.19 -19.04 10.62
C MET A 42 1.83 -18.34 11.83
N VAL A 43 2.95 -17.64 11.63
CA VAL A 43 3.63 -16.87 12.69
C VAL A 43 2.91 -15.55 12.94
N ILE A 44 2.27 -14.99 11.92
CA ILE A 44 1.47 -13.76 11.99
C ILE A 44 0.07 -14.00 11.40
N SER A 45 -0.93 -13.32 11.93
CA SER A 45 -2.31 -13.42 11.44
C SER A 45 -2.55 -12.56 10.20
N ALA A 46 -3.58 -12.91 9.44
CA ALA A 46 -4.01 -12.15 8.26
C ALA A 46 -4.26 -10.66 8.59
N ARG A 47 -4.79 -10.38 9.79
CA ARG A 47 -5.00 -9.01 10.29
C ARG A 47 -3.72 -8.18 10.24
N VAL A 48 -2.62 -8.71 10.80
CA VAL A 48 -1.32 -8.01 10.83
C VAL A 48 -0.81 -7.76 9.42
N VAL A 49 -0.95 -8.75 8.52
CA VAL A 49 -0.56 -8.61 7.11
C VAL A 49 -1.28 -7.44 6.45
N PHE A 50 -2.60 -7.37 6.57
CA PHE A 50 -3.39 -6.32 5.94
C PHE A 50 -3.18 -4.94 6.59
N ASP A 51 -2.95 -4.88 7.90
CA ASP A 51 -2.62 -3.63 8.60
C ASP A 51 -1.27 -3.07 8.12
N VAL A 52 -0.26 -3.93 7.95
CA VAL A 52 1.05 -3.52 7.42
C VAL A 52 0.95 -3.12 5.95
N LEU A 53 0.20 -3.85 5.12
CA LEU A 53 -0.07 -3.47 3.74
C LEU A 53 -0.74 -2.09 3.63
N ALA A 54 -1.75 -1.85 4.48
CA ALA A 54 -2.41 -0.54 4.57
C ALA A 54 -1.45 0.56 5.04
N LEU A 55 -0.56 0.27 5.98
CA LEU A 55 0.46 1.21 6.43
C LEU A 55 1.43 1.57 5.31
N ILE A 56 1.88 0.60 4.49
CA ILE A 56 2.79 0.84 3.37
C ILE A 56 2.21 1.87 2.37
N ILE A 57 0.91 1.79 2.09
CA ILE A 57 0.25 2.70 1.14
C ILE A 57 -0.18 4.04 1.75
N SER A 58 -0.50 4.08 3.04
CA SER A 58 -1.03 5.29 3.71
C SER A 58 0.05 6.14 4.38
N TYR A 59 1.11 5.52 4.92
CA TYR A 59 2.09 6.20 5.75
C TYR A 59 2.85 7.29 4.98
N GLY A 60 2.74 8.54 5.41
CA GLY A 60 3.42 9.67 4.76
C GLY A 60 3.00 9.91 3.30
N HIS A 61 1.83 9.41 2.90
CA HIS A 61 1.21 9.68 1.62
C HIS A 61 0.01 10.62 1.82
N VAL A 62 0.14 11.85 1.32
CA VAL A 62 -0.98 12.79 1.28
C VAL A 62 -1.67 12.62 -0.07
N SER A 63 -2.92 12.15 -0.06
CA SER A 63 -3.76 12.12 -1.28
C SER A 63 -3.83 13.53 -1.87
N LYS A 64 -3.92 13.66 -3.20
CA LYS A 64 -4.08 14.97 -3.87
C LYS A 64 -5.27 15.76 -3.33
N GLU A 65 -6.32 15.07 -2.87
CA GLU A 65 -7.51 15.67 -2.23
C GLU A 65 -7.21 16.35 -0.89
N ARG A 66 -6.13 15.94 -0.22
CA ARG A 66 -5.68 16.45 1.08
C ARG A 66 -4.39 17.27 0.96
N ALA A 67 -3.84 17.39 -0.26
CA ALA A 67 -2.63 18.17 -0.54
C ALA A 67 -2.99 19.66 -0.48
N GLY A 68 -2.84 20.26 0.70
CA GLY A 68 -3.21 21.64 0.97
C GLY A 68 -3.68 21.90 2.39
N ASP A 69 -4.00 20.86 3.16
CA ASP A 69 -4.31 20.98 4.58
C ASP A 69 -2.99 20.93 5.39
N GLU A 70 -2.66 22.04 6.06
CA GLU A 70 -1.44 22.25 6.87
C GLU A 70 -1.25 21.20 7.97
N ARG A 71 -2.32 20.46 8.32
CA ARG A 71 -2.27 19.34 9.28
C ARG A 71 -1.59 18.09 8.72
N PHE A 72 -1.38 18.00 7.41
CA PHE A 72 -0.78 16.84 6.76
C PHE A 72 0.65 17.16 6.29
N PRO A 73 1.67 16.49 6.85
CA PRO A 73 3.07 16.77 6.52
C PRO A 73 3.39 16.45 5.07
N VAL A 74 4.39 17.15 4.53
CA VAL A 74 4.93 16.97 3.17
C VAL A 74 5.21 15.49 2.88
N PRO A 75 4.86 14.96 1.69
CA PRO A 75 5.09 13.56 1.35
C PRO A 75 6.54 13.15 1.59
N ILE A 76 6.74 12.10 2.40
CA ILE A 76 8.07 11.58 2.79
C ILE A 76 8.80 10.96 1.58
N THR A 77 8.06 10.65 0.52
CA THR A 77 8.57 10.00 -0.69
C THR A 77 8.32 10.82 -1.93
N ASP A 78 9.25 10.72 -2.87
CA ASP A 78 9.10 11.28 -4.20
C ASP A 78 7.79 10.79 -4.87
N PRO A 79 6.98 11.68 -5.46
CA PRO A 79 5.73 11.31 -6.12
C PRO A 79 5.89 10.27 -7.24
N SER A 80 7.07 10.20 -7.88
CA SER A 80 7.40 9.22 -8.92
C SER A 80 7.91 7.88 -8.39
N ASP A 81 8.17 7.76 -7.08
CA ASP A 81 8.66 6.51 -6.50
C ASP A 81 7.55 5.44 -6.47
N THR A 82 7.81 4.35 -7.19
CA THR A 82 6.95 3.17 -7.29
C THR A 82 7.40 2.04 -6.38
N PHE A 83 8.44 2.24 -5.56
CA PHE A 83 8.97 1.20 -4.68
C PHE A 83 7.90 0.59 -3.76
N ARG A 84 7.02 1.41 -3.18
CA ARG A 84 5.91 0.95 -2.33
C ARG A 84 4.96 0.01 -3.07
N ILE A 85 4.66 0.31 -4.33
CA ILE A 85 3.80 -0.53 -5.17
C ILE A 85 4.47 -1.90 -5.35
N ARG A 86 5.75 -1.92 -5.71
CA ARG A 86 6.51 -3.17 -5.88
C ARG A 86 6.61 -3.97 -4.58
N THR A 87 6.78 -3.30 -3.44
CA THR A 87 6.78 -3.94 -2.12
C THR A 87 5.43 -4.62 -1.84
N VAL A 88 4.31 -3.92 -2.10
CA VAL A 88 2.97 -4.49 -1.97
C VAL A 88 2.80 -5.71 -2.88
N CYS A 89 3.11 -5.59 -4.18
CA CYS A 89 3.05 -6.72 -5.12
C CYS A 89 3.88 -7.92 -4.64
N THR A 90 5.08 -7.67 -4.09
CA THR A 90 5.95 -8.73 -3.55
C THR A 90 5.27 -9.48 -2.40
N ILE A 91 4.66 -8.76 -1.45
CA ILE A 91 3.95 -9.36 -0.32
C ILE A 91 2.73 -10.14 -0.83
N LEU A 92 1.92 -9.55 -1.71
CA LEU A 92 0.71 -10.18 -2.26
C LEU A 92 1.05 -11.51 -2.98
N ILE A 93 2.09 -11.52 -3.81
CA ILE A 93 2.55 -12.76 -4.47
C ILE A 93 3.02 -13.78 -3.44
N SER A 94 3.69 -13.36 -2.37
CA SER A 94 4.23 -14.29 -1.37
C SER A 94 3.12 -14.98 -0.57
N ILE A 95 2.00 -14.29 -0.30
CA ILE A 95 0.89 -14.83 0.50
C ILE A 95 -0.20 -15.50 -0.34
N SER A 96 -0.10 -15.49 -1.67
CA SER A 96 -1.25 -15.74 -2.55
C SER A 96 -1.87 -17.13 -2.41
N GLU A 97 -1.05 -18.14 -2.15
CA GLU A 97 -1.51 -19.52 -1.99
C GLU A 97 -2.21 -19.78 -0.66
N TYR A 98 -1.98 -18.92 0.35
CA TYR A 98 -2.42 -19.12 1.73
C TYR A 98 -3.57 -18.19 2.15
N VAL A 99 -3.97 -17.25 1.29
CA VAL A 99 -5.16 -16.40 1.53
C VAL A 99 -6.41 -17.12 1.03
N THR A 100 -6.91 -18.07 1.82
CA THR A 100 -8.04 -18.94 1.44
C THR A 100 -9.31 -18.68 2.26
N GLN A 101 -9.16 -18.24 3.53
CA GLN A 101 -10.30 -17.95 4.40
C GLN A 101 -11.18 -16.81 3.84
N VAL A 102 -12.51 -16.93 3.96
CA VAL A 102 -13.47 -15.96 3.42
C VAL A 102 -13.27 -14.56 3.99
N SER A 103 -13.03 -14.45 5.31
CA SER A 103 -12.71 -13.20 6.01
C SER A 103 -11.44 -12.55 5.44
N SER A 104 -10.37 -13.34 5.29
CA SER A 104 -9.10 -12.90 4.69
C SER A 104 -9.25 -12.45 3.23
N VAL A 105 -10.02 -13.17 2.41
CA VAL A 105 -10.33 -12.77 1.03
C VAL A 105 -11.16 -11.48 0.99
N ARG A 106 -12.10 -11.29 1.92
CA ARG A 106 -12.87 -10.06 2.05
C ARG A 106 -11.97 -8.88 2.40
N ARG A 107 -11.07 -9.04 3.38
CA ARG A 107 -10.07 -8.02 3.74
C ARG A 107 -9.13 -7.70 2.58
N LEU A 108 -8.70 -8.71 1.83
CA LEU A 108 -7.90 -8.54 0.61
C LEU A 108 -8.63 -7.67 -0.41
N LYS A 109 -9.88 -7.98 -0.75
CA LYS A 109 -10.67 -7.19 -1.71
C LYS A 109 -10.84 -5.73 -1.26
N ARG A 110 -11.10 -5.50 0.03
CA ARG A 110 -11.15 -4.16 0.63
C ARG A 110 -9.80 -3.44 0.48
N PHE A 111 -8.69 -4.11 0.78
CA PHE A 111 -7.34 -3.55 0.62
C PHE A 111 -7.04 -3.20 -0.84
N LEU A 112 -7.39 -4.05 -1.80
CA LEU A 112 -7.14 -3.82 -3.22
C LEU A 112 -7.82 -2.54 -3.73
N ILE A 113 -9.03 -2.24 -3.27
CA ILE A 113 -9.72 -0.98 -3.59
C ILE A 113 -8.88 0.24 -3.16
N TYR A 114 -8.36 0.24 -1.93
CA TYR A 114 -7.46 1.29 -1.45
C TYR A 114 -6.12 1.32 -2.19
N PHE A 115 -5.60 0.16 -2.58
CA PHE A 115 -4.36 0.05 -3.35
C PHE A 115 -4.51 0.65 -4.75
N TYR A 116 -5.62 0.41 -5.44
CA TYR A 116 -5.90 1.04 -6.74
C TYR A 116 -6.07 2.55 -6.63
N ARG A 117 -6.74 3.07 -5.57
CA ARG A 117 -6.74 4.53 -5.29
C ARG A 117 -5.31 5.07 -5.17
N TYR A 118 -4.43 4.36 -4.45
CA TYR A 118 -3.03 4.74 -4.32
C TYR A 118 -2.27 4.68 -5.65
N ILE A 119 -2.48 3.66 -6.47
CA ILE A 119 -1.86 3.54 -7.80
C ILE A 119 -2.26 4.73 -8.68
N TYR A 120 -3.55 5.06 -8.77
CA TYR A 120 -4.02 6.17 -9.60
C TYR A 120 -3.65 7.56 -9.06
N SER A 121 -3.25 7.67 -7.79
CA SER A 121 -2.72 8.93 -7.25
C SER A 121 -1.36 9.31 -7.85
N LYS A 122 -0.63 8.34 -8.42
CA LYS A 122 0.70 8.55 -8.98
C LYS A 122 0.62 9.27 -10.33
N PRO A 123 1.49 10.26 -10.57
CA PRO A 123 1.48 11.02 -11.82
C PRO A 123 1.94 10.18 -13.02
N PHE A 124 2.84 9.21 -12.79
CA PHE A 124 3.37 8.33 -13.81
C PHE A 124 3.61 6.94 -13.25
N LEU A 125 3.13 5.92 -13.96
CA LEU A 125 3.49 4.52 -13.70
C LEU A 125 4.28 3.96 -14.88
N PRO A 126 5.54 3.54 -14.65
CA PRO A 126 6.30 2.74 -15.61
C PRO A 126 5.53 1.48 -16.02
N VAL A 127 5.68 1.07 -17.28
CA VAL A 127 4.97 -0.07 -17.87
C VAL A 127 5.27 -1.38 -17.12
N ASP A 128 6.52 -1.60 -16.72
CA ASP A 128 6.92 -2.80 -15.97
C ASP A 128 6.25 -2.90 -14.58
N VAL A 129 5.98 -1.74 -13.95
CA VAL A 129 5.22 -1.70 -12.69
C VAL A 129 3.76 -2.07 -12.93
N LYS A 130 3.17 -1.63 -14.05
CA LYS A 130 1.77 -1.98 -14.40
C LYS A 130 1.60 -3.48 -14.56
N TYR A 131 2.50 -4.12 -15.32
CA TYR A 131 2.51 -5.58 -15.45
C TYR A 131 2.72 -6.26 -14.10
N SER A 132 3.64 -5.77 -13.26
CA SER A 132 3.84 -6.33 -11.91
C SER A 132 2.58 -6.24 -11.03
N ILE A 133 1.75 -5.22 -11.20
CA ILE A 133 0.46 -5.08 -10.50
C ILE A 133 -0.53 -6.10 -11.05
N ASP A 134 -0.69 -6.15 -12.38
CA ASP A 134 -1.62 -7.05 -13.03
C ASP A 134 -1.31 -8.52 -12.69
N ASP A 135 -0.03 -8.93 -12.78
CA ASP A 135 0.42 -10.28 -12.41
C ASP A 135 0.10 -10.60 -10.94
N ALA A 136 0.39 -9.68 -10.02
CA ALA A 136 0.15 -9.91 -8.59
C ALA A 136 -1.35 -10.03 -8.27
N VAL A 137 -2.19 -9.18 -8.89
CA VAL A 137 -3.65 -9.18 -8.66
C VAL A 137 -4.30 -10.40 -9.31
N GLU A 138 -3.87 -10.81 -10.49
CA GLU A 138 -4.36 -12.00 -11.17
C GLU A 138 -4.10 -13.26 -10.34
N VAL A 139 -2.91 -13.36 -9.74
CA VAL A 139 -2.53 -14.50 -8.90
C VAL A 139 -3.33 -14.54 -7.59
N ILE A 140 -3.44 -13.42 -6.86
CA ILE A 140 -4.06 -13.43 -5.52
C ILE A 140 -5.59 -13.26 -5.55
N ALA A 141 -6.13 -12.59 -6.57
CA ALA A 141 -7.54 -12.22 -6.62
C ALA A 141 -8.09 -12.25 -8.06
N PRO A 142 -8.15 -13.42 -8.72
CA PRO A 142 -8.55 -13.55 -10.12
C PRO A 142 -9.98 -13.08 -10.41
N THR A 143 -10.85 -13.03 -9.39
CA THR A 143 -12.25 -12.58 -9.50
C THR A 143 -12.43 -11.10 -9.12
N PHE A 144 -11.36 -10.38 -8.81
CA PHE A 144 -11.44 -8.98 -8.41
C PHE A 144 -11.71 -8.07 -9.61
N ASN A 145 -12.76 -7.27 -9.54
CA ASN A 145 -13.05 -6.28 -10.55
C ASN A 145 -12.17 -5.04 -10.33
N LYS A 146 -11.10 -4.91 -11.13
CA LYS A 146 -10.12 -3.84 -10.99
C LYS A 146 -10.66 -2.51 -11.52
N PRO A 147 -10.59 -1.41 -10.74
CA PRO A 147 -10.91 -0.08 -11.25
C PRO A 147 -10.02 0.31 -12.42
N THR A 148 -10.60 0.84 -13.48
CA THR A 148 -9.93 1.20 -14.74
C THR A 148 -9.55 2.68 -14.84
N SER A 149 -10.06 3.51 -13.93
CA SER A 149 -9.79 4.94 -13.89
C SER A 149 -9.63 5.47 -12.46
N GLN A 150 -9.04 6.66 -12.33
CA GLN A 150 -8.91 7.34 -11.05
C GLN A 150 -10.29 7.63 -10.43
N GLU A 151 -11.26 8.06 -11.23
CA GLU A 151 -12.62 8.35 -10.79
C GLU A 151 -13.32 7.10 -10.26
N GLU A 152 -13.19 5.98 -10.97
CA GLU A 152 -13.75 4.69 -10.54
C GLU A 152 -13.11 4.21 -9.23
N ALA A 153 -11.80 4.37 -9.06
CA ALA A 153 -11.11 4.00 -7.83
C ALA A 153 -11.55 4.86 -6.63
N LEU A 154 -11.78 6.16 -6.84
CA LEU A 154 -12.30 7.07 -5.81
C LEU A 154 -13.74 6.73 -5.43
N ALA A 155 -14.60 6.48 -6.42
CA ALA A 155 -15.97 6.05 -6.20
C ALA A 155 -16.05 4.70 -5.46
N ALA A 156 -15.21 3.74 -5.83
CA ALA A 156 -15.13 2.44 -5.16
C ALA A 156 -14.70 2.59 -3.69
N VAL A 157 -13.76 3.48 -3.39
CA VAL A 157 -13.36 3.78 -2.01
C VAL A 157 -14.48 4.47 -1.25
N ALA A 158 -15.16 5.47 -1.82
CA ALA A 158 -16.26 6.17 -1.17
C ALA A 158 -17.40 5.21 -0.80
N LYS A 159 -17.78 4.33 -1.73
CA LYS A 159 -18.77 3.28 -1.50
C LYS A 159 -18.33 2.32 -0.38
N LEU A 160 -17.06 1.89 -0.40
CA LEU A 160 -16.53 1.02 0.64
C LEU A 160 -16.55 1.69 2.02
N GLU A 161 -16.17 2.96 2.11
CA GLU A 161 -16.17 3.72 3.37
C GLU A 161 -17.60 3.91 3.91
N GLU A 162 -18.59 4.13 3.03
CA GLU A 162 -20.01 4.17 3.39
C GLU A 162 -20.51 2.81 3.92
N GLU A 163 -20.20 1.71 3.23
CA GLU A 163 -20.58 0.35 3.68
C GLU A 163 -19.97 0.01 5.05
N LEU A 164 -18.70 0.38 5.28
CA LEU A 164 -18.03 0.19 6.56
C LEU A 164 -18.65 1.05 7.66
N TRP A 165 -19.01 2.29 7.33
CA TRP A 165 -19.71 3.18 8.24
C TRP A 165 -21.07 2.63 8.67
N GLU A 166 -21.84 2.11 7.73
CA GLU A 166 -23.14 1.49 8.03
C GLU A 166 -23.01 0.21 8.84
N GLN A 167 -21.97 -0.60 8.59
CA GLN A 167 -21.65 -1.78 9.40
C GLN A 167 -21.31 -1.37 10.83
N GLU A 168 -20.45 -0.36 11.00
CA GLU A 168 -20.04 0.14 12.30
C GLU A 168 -21.22 0.75 13.06
N LYS A 169 -22.06 1.55 12.40
CA LYS A 169 -23.28 2.14 13.00
C LYS A 169 -24.24 1.06 13.49
N ARG A 170 -24.40 -0.03 12.72
CA ARG A 170 -25.21 -1.19 13.12
C ARG A 170 -24.60 -1.91 14.33
N ARG A 171 -23.26 -1.94 14.43
CA ARG A 171 -22.52 -2.61 15.50
C ARG A 171 -22.50 -1.83 16.81
N THR A 172 -22.18 -0.54 16.80
CA THR A 172 -21.95 0.27 18.02
C THR A 172 -23.12 1.16 18.42
N GLY A 173 -24.12 1.37 17.56
CA GLY A 173 -25.27 2.24 17.85
C GLY A 173 -24.91 3.71 18.11
N ARG A 174 -23.65 4.12 17.93
CA ARG A 174 -23.14 5.50 18.09
C ARG A 174 -22.20 5.86 16.94
N VAL A 175 -22.31 7.11 16.50
CA VAL A 175 -21.56 7.71 15.38
C VAL A 175 -20.24 8.31 15.90
N ALA A 176 -19.09 7.78 15.48
CA ALA A 176 -17.78 8.40 15.67
C ALA A 176 -17.12 8.65 14.31
N GLY A 177 -16.80 9.92 14.01
CA GLY A 177 -16.45 10.39 12.66
C GLY A 177 -15.10 9.99 12.07
N VAL A 178 -15.16 9.67 10.77
CA VAL A 178 -14.30 9.99 9.62
C VAL A 178 -12.78 9.75 9.69
N GLY A 179 -12.31 8.91 8.76
CA GLY A 179 -11.22 9.31 7.88
C GLY A 179 -9.88 8.60 8.05
N GLY A 180 -9.86 7.29 7.85
CA GLY A 180 -8.63 6.50 7.76
C GLY A 180 -8.98 5.07 7.36
N TYR A 181 -8.01 4.28 6.90
CA TYR A 181 -8.18 2.83 6.83
C TYR A 181 -8.56 2.37 8.24
N VAL A 182 -9.85 2.07 8.43
CA VAL A 182 -10.34 1.47 9.67
C VAL A 182 -9.81 0.04 9.60
N SER A 183 -8.70 -0.20 10.29
CA SER A 183 -8.35 -1.57 10.66
C SER A 183 -9.56 -2.08 11.41
N SER A 184 -10.33 -2.97 10.78
CA SER A 184 -11.42 -3.70 11.42
C SER A 184 -10.77 -4.43 12.59
N SER A 185 -10.81 -3.75 13.72
CA SER A 185 -10.31 -4.15 15.02
C SER A 185 -11.54 -4.68 15.73
N SER A 186 -11.41 -5.94 16.12
CA SER A 186 -12.37 -6.77 16.84
C SER A 186 -13.25 -7.63 15.93
N GLU A 187 -12.85 -8.91 15.86
CA GLU A 187 -13.77 -10.06 15.77
C GLU A 187 -14.36 -10.45 14.40
N GLU A 188 -13.58 -10.45 13.32
CA GLU A 188 -13.84 -11.45 12.25
C GLU A 188 -13.28 -12.85 12.64
N GLU A 189 -12.76 -13.01 13.86
CA GLU A 189 -12.32 -14.30 14.45
C GLU A 189 -13.48 -15.09 15.11
N GLU A 190 -14.68 -14.51 15.29
CA GLU A 190 -15.83 -15.22 15.90
C GLU A 190 -16.66 -16.05 14.91
N GLU A 191 -16.43 -15.95 13.59
CA GLU A 191 -17.05 -16.85 12.59
C GLU A 191 -16.22 -18.12 12.33
N GLU A 192 -15.22 -18.44 13.17
CA GLU A 192 -14.40 -19.67 13.04
C GLU A 192 -15.02 -20.93 13.68
N GLU A 193 -16.24 -20.85 14.25
CA GLU A 193 -17.00 -22.02 14.72
C GLU A 193 -18.36 -22.16 13.98
N GLU A 194 -18.33 -22.53 12.70
CA GLU A 194 -19.37 -23.39 12.07
C GLU A 194 -18.91 -24.04 10.77
#